data_AF-A0A940UVC4-F1
#
_entry.id   AF-A0A940UVC4-F1
#
_cell.length_a   1.000
_cell.length_b   1.000
_cell.length_c   1.000
_cell.angle_alpha   90.00
_cell.angle_beta   90.00
_cell.angle_gamma   90.00
#
_symmetry.space_group_name_H-M   'P 1'
#
loop_
_entity.id
_entity.type
_entity.pdbx_description
1 polymer ?
#
loop_
_entity_poly.entity_id
_entity_poly.type
_entity_poly.pdbx_seq_one_letter_code
_entity_poly.pdbx_strand_id
1 'polypeptide(L)'
;MIGFLANNVLPARLGEVVMTYLIGKKEDISKSLAFGTILLDRILDVTTLLLFLTGAILLTSFPPWVKRLALTGAILVLFSLLATWLAVRNKDAFLKALRFCLQPLQSSLRQKIPQMLSQFVDGLSVVNSGSIVFRAIAVSIMVWSVLSFGVYLLFLSFDFPLGLAAALTVIAIVNLGLIIPSAPGFLGTFQFFCVAALGLFQIKESQALGFSIMYHLSQFLPTTLVGFYFLNKENLSLSSFTLGQKTSALSKETPQ
;
A
#
# COMPACT_ATOMS: atom_id res chain seq x y z
N MET A 1 8.12 -11.69 5.05
CA MET A 1 7.55 -12.88 4.37
C MET A 1 6.30 -13.41 5.08
N ILE A 2 6.32 -13.68 6.40
CA ILE A 2 5.11 -14.08 7.15
C ILE A 2 3.96 -13.05 7.01
N GLY A 3 4.26 -11.74 7.03
CA GLY A 3 3.26 -10.70 6.78
C GLY A 3 2.64 -10.75 5.37
N PHE A 4 3.42 -11.11 4.33
CA PHE A 4 2.89 -11.29 2.97
C PHE A 4 1.98 -12.51 2.88
N LEU A 5 2.36 -13.63 3.52
CA LEU A 5 1.48 -14.79 3.67
C LEU A 5 0.17 -14.40 4.37
N ALA A 6 0.25 -13.63 5.45
CA ALA A 6 -0.94 -13.17 6.17
C ALA A 6 -1.83 -12.29 5.28
N ASN A 7 -1.27 -11.43 4.42
CA ASN A 7 -2.03 -10.66 3.42
C ASN A 7 -2.71 -11.55 2.36
N ASN A 8 -2.08 -12.67 2.02
CA ASN A 8 -2.62 -13.61 1.03
C ASN A 8 -3.74 -14.50 1.60
N VAL A 9 -3.75 -14.75 2.92
CA VAL A 9 -4.72 -15.64 3.58
C VAL A 9 -5.82 -14.88 4.30
N LEU A 10 -5.53 -13.73 4.90
CA LEU A 10 -6.49 -12.95 5.66
C LEU A 10 -7.21 -11.93 4.78
N PRO A 11 -8.49 -11.63 5.06
CA PRO A 11 -9.18 -10.53 4.40
C PRO A 11 -8.57 -9.18 4.78
N ALA A 12 -8.85 -8.16 3.97
CA ALA A 12 -8.56 -6.76 4.28
C ALA A 12 -7.09 -6.40 4.59
N ARG A 13 -6.12 -7.12 4.00
CA ARG A 13 -4.68 -6.76 4.07
C ARG A 13 -4.14 -6.63 5.51
N LEU A 14 -4.59 -7.50 6.42
CA LEU A 14 -4.19 -7.47 7.83
C LEU A 14 -2.76 -7.96 8.11
N GLY A 15 -2.00 -8.34 7.08
CA GLY A 15 -0.64 -8.87 7.22
C GLY A 15 0.37 -7.87 7.79
N GLU A 16 0.14 -6.57 7.61
CA GLU A 16 0.93 -5.52 8.28
C GLU A 16 0.67 -5.49 9.78
N VAL A 17 -0.60 -5.56 10.20
CA VAL A 17 -0.96 -5.63 11.62
C VAL A 17 -0.32 -6.85 12.29
N VAL A 18 -0.33 -7.98 11.58
CA VAL A 18 0.35 -9.21 12.00
C VAL A 18 1.86 -9.00 12.15
N MET A 19 2.50 -8.34 11.19
CA MET A 19 3.93 -8.02 11.26
C MET A 19 4.25 -7.10 12.44
N THR A 20 3.45 -6.06 12.68
CA THR A 20 3.62 -5.16 13.84
C THR A 20 3.50 -5.91 15.16
N TYR A 21 2.54 -6.83 15.26
CA TYR A 21 2.35 -7.65 16.45
C TYR A 21 3.56 -8.57 16.70
N LEU A 22 4.07 -9.23 15.66
CA LEU A 22 5.22 -10.13 15.76
C LEU A 22 6.50 -9.37 16.12
N ILE A 23 6.74 -8.20 15.52
CA ILE A 23 7.91 -7.36 15.80
C ILE A 23 7.80 -6.72 17.18
N GLY A 24 6.63 -6.19 17.53
CA GLY A 24 6.39 -5.57 18.84
C GLY A 24 6.60 -6.54 20.01
N LYS A 25 6.36 -7.84 19.81
CA LYS A 25 6.66 -8.88 20.80
C LYS A 25 8.17 -9.17 20.94
N LYS A 26 8.97 -8.95 19.89
CA LYS A 26 10.40 -9.29 19.84
C LYS A 26 11.33 -8.12 20.19
N GLU A 27 10.97 -6.88 19.84
CA GLU A 27 11.92 -5.75 19.81
C GLU A 27 11.59 -4.57 20.76
N ASP A 28 10.60 -4.71 21.66
CA ASP A 28 10.15 -3.65 22.58
C ASP A 28 9.92 -2.27 21.92
N ILE A 29 9.49 -2.29 20.64
CA ILE A 29 9.25 -1.08 19.86
C ILE A 29 7.90 -0.48 20.27
N SER A 30 7.87 0.83 20.51
CA SER A 30 6.62 1.53 20.82
C SER A 30 5.60 1.37 19.69
N LYS A 31 4.34 1.10 20.05
CA LYS A 31 3.24 0.92 19.09
C LYS A 31 3.11 2.10 18.12
N SER A 32 3.36 3.32 18.61
CA SER A 32 3.33 4.55 17.81
C SER A 32 4.44 4.61 16.77
N LEU A 33 5.66 4.19 17.09
CA LEU A 33 6.79 4.18 16.15
C LEU A 33 6.58 3.13 15.05
N ALA A 34 6.10 1.94 15.42
CA ALA A 34 5.83 0.87 14.47
C ALA A 34 4.69 1.26 13.51
N PHE A 35 3.60 1.85 14.04
CA PHE A 35 2.51 2.39 13.22
C PHE A 35 2.97 3.54 12.32
N GLY A 36 3.80 4.45 12.83
CA GLY A 36 4.43 5.54 12.07
C GLY A 36 5.22 5.06 10.86
N THR A 37 6.03 4.02 11.07
CA THR A 37 6.88 3.44 10.02
C THR A 37 6.04 2.76 8.92
N ILE A 38 5.01 2.01 9.30
CA ILE A 38 4.11 1.34 8.34
C ILE A 38 3.35 2.37 7.50
N LEU A 39 2.81 3.41 8.12
CA LEU A 39 2.06 4.41 7.38
C LEU A 39 3.00 5.25 6.49
N LEU A 40 4.24 5.52 6.92
CA LEU A 40 5.25 6.13 6.06
C LEU A 40 5.57 5.26 4.83
N ASP A 41 5.73 3.94 5.02
CA ASP A 41 5.91 2.98 3.92
C ASP A 41 4.75 3.05 2.93
N ARG A 42 3.50 3.07 3.42
CA ARG A 42 2.29 3.22 2.59
C ARG A 42 2.24 4.54 1.83
N ILE A 43 2.62 5.65 2.48
CA ILE A 43 2.69 6.96 1.81
C ILE A 43 3.73 6.90 0.68
N LEU A 44 4.93 6.39 0.95
CA LEU A 44 6.00 6.28 -0.05
C LEU A 44 5.59 5.39 -1.23
N ASP A 45 4.93 4.26 -0.97
CA ASP A 45 4.42 3.37 -2.02
C ASP A 45 3.38 4.07 -2.88
N VAL A 46 2.35 4.67 -2.27
CA VAL A 46 1.29 5.37 -3.01
C VAL A 46 1.85 6.54 -3.80
N THR A 47 2.75 7.33 -3.21
CA THR A 47 3.42 8.44 -3.88
C THR A 47 4.23 7.94 -5.08
N THR A 48 5.03 6.89 -4.92
CA THR A 48 5.85 6.34 -6.00
C THR A 48 5.00 5.78 -7.13
N LEU A 49 3.93 5.04 -6.81
CA LEU A 49 2.99 4.51 -7.80
C LEU A 49 2.26 5.61 -8.57
N LEU A 50 1.81 6.66 -7.89
CA LEU A 50 1.18 7.81 -8.55
C LEU A 50 2.18 8.56 -9.44
N LEU A 51 3.44 8.74 -9.01
CA LEU A 51 4.49 9.32 -9.84
C LEU A 51 4.75 8.49 -11.10
N PHE A 52 4.82 7.16 -10.96
CA PHE A 52 5.00 6.24 -12.08
C PHE A 52 3.81 6.30 -13.04
N LEU A 53 2.59 6.31 -12.50
CA LEU A 53 1.36 6.41 -13.30
C LEU A 53 1.31 7.73 -14.07
N THR A 54 1.52 8.86 -13.39
CA THR A 54 1.55 10.18 -14.02
C THR A 54 2.66 10.27 -15.07
N GLY A 55 3.88 9.85 -14.74
CA GLY A 55 5.00 9.85 -15.68
C GLY A 55 4.73 9.00 -16.92
N ALA A 56 4.25 7.77 -16.73
CA ALA A 56 3.90 6.87 -17.84
C ALA A 56 2.81 7.44 -18.74
N ILE A 57 1.74 8.02 -18.16
CA ILE A 57 0.63 8.62 -18.91
C ILE A 57 1.07 9.89 -19.66
N LEU A 58 1.98 10.69 -19.10
CA LEU A 58 2.49 11.89 -19.76
C LEU A 58 3.40 11.55 -20.95
N LEU A 59 4.14 10.45 -20.88
CA LEU A 59 5.02 9.97 -21.95
C LEU A 59 4.27 9.23 -23.07
N THR A 60 2.97 8.96 -22.91
CA THR A 60 2.17 8.18 -23.85
C THR A 60 0.92 8.94 -24.32
N SER A 61 0.45 8.61 -25.52
CA SER A 61 -0.73 9.26 -26.12
C SER A 61 -2.02 8.62 -25.61
N PHE A 62 -2.48 9.07 -24.45
CA PHE A 62 -3.77 8.65 -23.89
C PHE A 62 -4.92 9.66 -24.14
N PRO A 63 -6.19 9.19 -24.07
CA PRO A 63 -7.35 10.06 -24.10
C PRO A 63 -7.34 11.17 -23.02
N PRO A 64 -7.99 12.32 -23.27
CA PRO A 64 -7.97 13.45 -22.33
C PRO A 64 -8.50 13.15 -20.93
N TRP A 65 -9.41 12.19 -20.78
CA TRP A 65 -9.93 11.79 -19.47
C TRP A 65 -8.85 11.07 -18.62
N VAL A 66 -8.01 10.24 -19.23
CA VAL A 66 -6.88 9.56 -18.58
C VAL A 66 -5.82 10.57 -18.16
N LYS A 67 -5.51 11.55 -19.03
CA LYS A 67 -4.58 12.63 -18.69
C LYS A 67 -5.09 13.50 -17.54
N ARG A 68 -6.40 13.77 -17.46
CA ARG A 68 -7.00 14.46 -16.30
C ARG A 68 -6.83 13.66 -15.00
N LEU A 69 -7.01 12.34 -15.03
CA LEU A 69 -6.76 11.48 -13.87
C LEU A 69 -5.28 11.47 -13.44
N ALA A 70 -4.35 11.50 -14.42
CA ALA A 70 -2.93 11.60 -14.12
C ALA A 70 -2.56 12.93 -13.46
N LEU A 71 -3.17 14.03 -13.88
CA LEU A 71 -2.98 15.36 -13.29
C LEU A 71 -3.58 15.46 -11.88
N THR A 72 -4.78 14.92 -11.65
CA THR A 72 -5.34 14.86 -10.30
C THR A 72 -4.47 13.98 -9.38
N GLY A 73 -3.96 12.86 -9.88
CA GLY A 73 -2.97 12.03 -9.17
C GLY A 73 -1.71 12.81 -8.79
N ALA A 74 -1.15 13.61 -9.71
CA ALA A 74 0.01 14.46 -9.43
C ALA A 74 -0.28 15.50 -8.34
N ILE A 75 -1.46 16.13 -8.36
CA ILE A 75 -1.89 17.06 -7.32
C ILE A 75 -2.01 16.35 -5.97
N LEU A 76 -2.57 15.15 -5.94
CA LEU A 76 -2.65 14.33 -4.71
C LEU A 76 -1.27 13.98 -4.17
N VAL A 77 -0.30 13.65 -5.03
CA VAL A 77 1.09 13.43 -4.63
C VAL A 77 1.68 14.68 -3.98
N LEU A 78 1.59 15.84 -4.65
CA LEU A 78 2.11 17.10 -4.11
C LEU A 78 1.46 17.45 -2.77
N PHE A 79 0.15 17.26 -2.67
CA PHE A 79 -0.59 17.45 -1.42
C PHE A 79 -0.11 16.48 -0.32
N SER A 80 0.08 15.20 -0.63
CA SER A 80 0.56 14.20 0.34
C SER A 80 1.97 14.50 0.86
N LEU A 81 2.88 14.95 -0.02
CA LEU A 81 4.24 15.34 0.32
C LEU A 81 4.24 16.61 1.17
N LEU A 82 3.44 17.62 0.78
CA LEU A 82 3.31 18.87 1.53
C LEU A 82 2.69 18.63 2.91
N ALA A 83 1.63 17.81 3.00
CA ALA A 83 1.00 17.46 4.26
C ALA A 83 1.98 16.73 5.19
N THR A 84 2.75 15.77 4.67
CA THR A 84 3.78 15.06 5.43
C THR A 84 4.88 16.02 5.90
N TRP A 85 5.35 16.90 5.02
CA TRP A 85 6.37 17.91 5.36
C TRP A 85 5.88 18.88 6.44
N LEU A 86 4.66 19.40 6.33
CA LEU A 86 4.03 20.28 7.32
C LEU A 86 3.83 19.56 8.66
N ALA A 87 3.37 18.31 8.63
CA ALA A 87 3.16 17.50 9.82
C ALA A 87 4.45 17.30 10.61
N VAL A 88 5.56 17.03 9.93
CA VAL A 88 6.88 16.85 10.56
C VAL A 88 7.48 18.18 11.05
N ARG A 89 7.34 19.26 10.26
CA ARG A 89 7.95 20.57 10.60
C ARG A 89 7.19 21.35 11.67
N ASN A 90 5.86 21.27 11.67
CA ASN A 90 5.02 22.06 12.55
C ASN A 90 3.77 21.26 12.93
N LYS A 91 3.98 20.26 13.79
CA LYS A 91 2.96 19.34 14.29
C LYS A 91 1.72 20.09 14.82
N ASP A 92 1.91 21.16 15.57
CA ASP A 92 0.81 21.93 16.16
C ASP A 92 -0.04 22.63 15.10
N ALA A 93 0.59 23.24 14.10
CA ALA A 93 -0.14 23.86 12.98
C ALA A 93 -0.89 22.81 12.15
N PHE A 94 -0.25 21.66 11.87
CA PHE A 94 -0.88 20.54 11.16
C PHE A 94 -2.11 20.01 11.90
N LEU A 95 -1.99 19.75 13.21
CA LEU A 95 -3.11 19.26 14.01
C LEU A 95 -4.24 20.28 14.14
N LYS A 96 -3.94 21.59 14.16
CA LYS A 96 -4.95 22.66 14.13
C LYS A 96 -5.70 22.69 12.80
N ALA A 97 -4.98 22.66 11.67
CA ALA A 97 -5.59 22.62 10.34
C ALA A 97 -6.46 21.38 10.16
N LEU A 98 -5.97 20.22 10.60
CA LEU A 98 -6.72 18.97 10.61
C LEU A 98 -8.01 19.07 11.44
N ARG A 99 -7.92 19.61 12.67
CA ARG A 99 -9.12 19.82 13.52
C ARG A 99 -10.12 20.77 12.90
N PHE A 100 -9.67 21.75 12.12
CA PHE A 100 -10.52 22.65 11.35
C PHE A 100 -11.23 21.92 10.21
N CYS A 101 -10.51 21.13 9.42
CA CYS A 101 -11.09 20.31 8.34
C CYS A 101 -12.06 19.24 8.84
N LEU A 102 -11.88 18.73 10.06
CA LEU A 102 -12.74 17.72 10.69
C LEU A 102 -13.95 18.30 11.45
N GLN A 103 -14.15 19.63 11.44
CA GLN A 103 -15.34 20.25 12.04
C GLN A 103 -16.70 19.70 11.59
N PRO A 104 -16.93 19.33 10.30
CA PRO A 104 -18.22 18.79 9.87
C PRO A 104 -18.46 17.32 10.28
N LEU A 105 -17.46 16.64 10.86
CA LEU A 105 -17.59 15.25 11.29
C LEU A 105 -18.14 15.13 12.73
N GLN A 106 -18.67 13.95 13.03
CA GLN A 106 -19.16 13.60 14.38
C GLN A 106 -18.10 13.82 15.47
N SER A 107 -18.54 14.19 16.67
CA SER A 107 -17.69 14.57 17.81
C SER A 107 -16.62 13.52 18.17
N SER A 108 -16.95 12.23 18.07
CA SER A 108 -16.04 11.09 18.26
C SER A 108 -14.83 11.13 17.30
N LEU A 109 -15.08 11.35 16.00
CA LEU A 109 -14.03 11.38 14.97
C LEU A 109 -13.16 12.64 15.09
N ARG A 110 -13.77 13.77 15.43
CA ARG A 110 -13.10 15.07 15.63
C ARG A 110 -12.03 15.02 16.73
N GLN A 111 -12.19 14.17 17.74
CA GLN A 111 -11.21 14.00 18.82
C GLN A 111 -10.24 12.84 18.59
N LYS A 112 -10.74 11.69 18.08
CA LYS A 112 -9.91 10.49 17.85
C LYS A 112 -8.89 10.66 16.75
N ILE A 113 -9.27 11.23 15.59
CA ILE A 113 -8.39 11.33 14.43
C ILE A 113 -7.15 12.20 14.75
N PRO A 114 -7.25 13.41 15.35
CA PRO A 114 -6.08 14.19 15.69
C PRO A 114 -5.18 13.54 16.75
N GLN A 115 -5.74 12.78 17.71
CA GLN A 115 -4.93 12.05 18.69
C GLN A 115 -4.13 10.92 18.04
N MET A 116 -4.76 10.13 17.16
CA MET A 116 -4.08 9.11 16.38
C MET A 116 -3.01 9.71 15.47
N LEU A 117 -3.33 10.81 14.78
CA LEU A 117 -2.36 11.49 13.91
C LEU A 117 -1.24 12.17 14.69
N SER A 118 -1.48 12.61 15.93
CA SER A 118 -0.42 13.12 16.80
C SER A 118 0.63 12.04 17.08
N GLN A 119 0.19 10.83 17.47
CA GLN A 119 1.06 9.68 17.70
C GLN A 119 1.79 9.23 16.43
N PHE A 120 1.13 9.32 15.28
CA PHE A 120 1.73 9.06 13.97
C PHE A 120 2.87 10.05 13.66
N VAL A 121 2.63 11.34 13.85
CA VAL A 121 3.64 12.39 13.64
C VAL A 121 4.83 12.21 14.59
N ASP A 122 4.60 11.75 15.82
CA ASP A 122 5.70 11.39 16.73
C ASP A 122 6.53 10.22 16.19
N GLY A 123 5.88 9.23 15.56
CA GLY A 123 6.53 8.11 14.87
C GLY A 123 7.27 8.48 13.58
N LEU A 124 6.97 9.65 12.98
CA LEU A 124 7.63 10.17 11.78
C LEU A 124 8.98 10.86 12.06
N SER A 125 9.51 10.77 13.29
CA SER A 125 10.81 11.35 13.65
C SER A 125 11.96 10.93 12.71
N VAL A 126 11.85 9.77 12.07
CA VAL A 126 12.77 9.25 11.04
C VAL A 126 12.88 10.18 9.82
N VAL A 127 11.82 10.92 9.49
CA VAL A 127 11.77 11.85 8.35
C VAL A 127 12.68 13.06 8.54
N ASN A 128 13.11 13.34 9.78
CA ASN A 128 14.07 14.42 10.06
C ASN A 128 15.47 14.14 9.49
N SER A 129 15.79 12.87 9.20
CA SER A 129 17.05 12.52 8.54
C SER A 129 16.86 12.47 7.02
N GLY A 130 17.34 13.51 6.33
CA GLY A 130 17.29 13.59 4.87
C GLY A 130 17.94 12.39 4.18
N SER A 131 19.00 11.81 4.77
CA SER A 131 19.63 10.61 4.23
C SER A 131 18.73 9.37 4.34
N ILE A 132 17.96 9.22 5.42
CA ILE A 132 17.06 8.07 5.58
C ILE A 132 15.88 8.21 4.60
N VAL A 133 15.31 9.41 4.50
CA VAL A 133 14.23 9.71 3.54
C VAL A 133 14.68 9.43 2.11
N PHE A 134 15.86 9.92 1.72
CA PHE A 134 16.40 9.67 0.38
C PHE A 134 16.59 8.17 0.10
N ARG A 135 17.17 7.42 1.05
CA ARG A 135 17.33 5.97 0.92
C ARG A 135 15.98 5.25 0.82
N ALA A 136 14.99 5.65 1.62
CA ALA A 136 13.65 5.07 1.59
C ALA A 136 12.96 5.29 0.23
N ILE A 137 13.04 6.51 -0.30
CA ILE A 137 12.53 6.83 -1.64
C ILE A 137 13.26 6.02 -2.71
N ALA A 138 14.60 5.94 -2.65
CA ALA A 138 15.39 5.19 -3.62
C ALA A 138 15.05 3.69 -3.60
N VAL A 139 14.89 3.11 -2.41
CA VAL A 139 14.46 1.71 -2.24
C VAL A 139 13.05 1.51 -2.80
N SER A 140 12.11 2.41 -2.51
CA SER A 140 10.74 2.31 -3.03
C SER A 140 10.72 2.36 -4.56
N ILE A 141 11.40 3.33 -5.17
CA ILE A 141 11.54 3.44 -6.64
C ILE A 141 12.16 2.17 -7.22
N MET A 142 13.20 1.62 -6.58
CA MET A 142 13.86 0.40 -7.04
C MET A 142 12.93 -0.81 -6.98
N VAL A 143 12.21 -1.00 -5.88
CA VAL A 143 11.23 -2.09 -5.72
C VAL A 143 10.18 -2.02 -6.82
N TRP A 144 9.54 -0.85 -6.98
CA TRP A 144 8.49 -0.69 -8.00
C TRP A 144 9.04 -0.85 -9.42
N SER A 145 10.27 -0.38 -9.70
CA SER A 145 10.91 -0.55 -11.01
C SER A 145 11.19 -2.02 -11.33
N VAL A 146 11.70 -2.79 -10.37
CA VAL A 146 11.93 -4.23 -10.53
C VAL A 146 10.62 -4.97 -10.77
N LEU A 147 9.57 -4.64 -10.01
CA LEU A 147 8.26 -5.26 -10.21
C LEU A 147 7.64 -4.89 -11.56
N SER A 148 7.75 -3.63 -12.01
CA SER A 148 7.34 -3.21 -13.35
C SER A 148 8.14 -3.90 -14.45
N PHE A 149 9.44 -4.12 -14.24
CA PHE A 149 10.25 -4.89 -15.17
C PHE A 149 9.74 -6.34 -15.28
N GLY A 150 9.34 -6.95 -14.17
CA GLY A 150 8.69 -8.26 -14.18
C GLY A 150 7.38 -8.29 -14.99
N VAL A 151 6.55 -7.24 -14.87
CA VAL A 151 5.34 -7.08 -15.69
C VAL A 151 5.69 -6.94 -17.18
N TYR A 152 6.75 -6.20 -17.50
CA TYR A 152 7.24 -6.08 -18.87
C TYR A 152 7.71 -7.42 -19.45
N LEU A 153 8.43 -8.24 -18.68
CA LEU A 153 8.81 -9.59 -19.11
C LEU A 153 7.58 -10.48 -19.36
N LEU A 154 6.51 -10.31 -18.57
CA LEU A 154 5.24 -10.99 -18.84
C LEU A 154 4.59 -10.49 -20.13
N PHE A 155 4.66 -9.20 -20.46
CA PHE A 155 4.17 -8.71 -21.77
C PHE A 155 4.87 -9.39 -22.93
N LEU A 156 6.19 -9.58 -22.84
CA LEU A 156 6.96 -10.32 -23.85
C LEU A 156 6.50 -11.78 -23.95
N SER A 157 6.14 -12.40 -22.83
CA SER A 157 5.66 -13.80 -22.81
C SER A 157 4.26 -13.98 -23.41
N PHE A 158 3.47 -12.92 -23.46
CA PHE A 158 2.11 -12.90 -24.02
C PHE A 158 2.05 -12.23 -25.40
N ASP A 159 3.20 -11.89 -25.98
CA ASP A 159 3.34 -11.16 -27.26
C ASP A 159 2.55 -9.83 -27.28
N PHE A 160 2.45 -9.14 -26.14
CA PHE A 160 1.79 -7.84 -26.07
C PHE A 160 2.75 -6.74 -26.57
N PRO A 161 2.33 -5.88 -27.52
CA PRO A 161 3.17 -4.82 -28.09
C PRO A 161 3.28 -3.60 -27.15
N LEU A 162 3.65 -3.84 -25.89
CA LEU A 162 3.63 -2.87 -24.81
C LEU A 162 5.03 -2.67 -24.21
N GLY A 163 5.40 -1.41 -24.00
CA GLY A 163 6.70 -1.03 -23.41
C GLY A 163 6.67 -0.88 -21.88
N LEU A 164 7.79 -0.46 -21.30
CA LEU A 164 7.94 -0.24 -19.85
C LEU A 164 6.95 0.77 -19.28
N ALA A 165 6.59 1.82 -20.04
CA ALA A 165 5.58 2.77 -19.61
C ALA A 165 4.23 2.09 -19.34
N ALA A 166 3.83 1.13 -20.17
CA ALA A 166 2.61 0.37 -19.95
C ALA A 166 2.71 -0.53 -18.71
N ALA A 167 3.90 -1.09 -18.44
CA ALA A 167 4.12 -1.93 -17.26
C ALA A 167 4.03 -1.11 -15.97
N LEU A 168 4.56 0.12 -15.98
CA LEU A 168 4.42 1.10 -14.90
C LEU A 168 2.95 1.49 -14.67
N THR A 169 2.18 1.70 -15.75
CA THR A 169 0.74 1.98 -15.66
C THR A 169 -0.02 0.79 -15.07
N VAL A 170 0.23 -0.42 -15.54
CA VAL A 170 -0.44 -1.64 -15.05
C VAL A 170 -0.14 -1.87 -13.57
N ILE A 171 1.13 -1.78 -13.17
CA ILE A 171 1.48 -2.00 -11.76
C ILE A 171 0.84 -0.95 -10.84
N ALA A 172 0.79 0.31 -11.28
CA ALA A 172 0.24 1.39 -10.48
C ALA A 172 -1.28 1.25 -10.34
N ILE A 173 -2.00 1.00 -11.43
CA ILE A 173 -3.46 0.82 -11.40
C ILE A 173 -3.82 -0.39 -10.52
N VAL A 174 -3.13 -1.52 -10.70
CA VAL A 174 -3.36 -2.72 -9.88
C VAL A 174 -3.13 -2.40 -8.41
N ASN A 175 -1.96 -1.88 -8.02
CA ASN A 175 -1.64 -1.73 -6.61
C ASN A 175 -2.43 -0.61 -5.91
N LEU A 176 -2.78 0.47 -6.62
CA LEU A 176 -3.72 1.48 -6.11
C LEU A 176 -5.11 0.88 -5.93
N GLY A 177 -5.57 0.06 -6.87
CA GLY A 177 -6.86 -0.62 -6.77
C GLY A 177 -6.93 -1.59 -5.59
N LEU A 178 -5.81 -2.23 -5.25
CA LEU A 178 -5.75 -3.14 -4.12
C LEU A 178 -5.70 -2.42 -2.74
N ILE A 179 -5.57 -1.08 -2.69
CA ILE A 179 -5.80 -0.32 -1.45
C ILE A 179 -7.23 -0.56 -0.94
N ILE A 180 -8.17 -0.85 -1.86
CA ILE A 180 -9.54 -1.19 -1.51
C ILE A 180 -9.55 -2.51 -0.73
N PRO A 181 -10.12 -2.54 0.49
CA PRO A 181 -10.30 -3.76 1.26
C PRO A 181 -11.05 -4.80 0.42
N SER A 182 -10.42 -5.96 0.25
CA SER A 182 -10.88 -6.99 -0.68
C SER A 182 -10.81 -8.39 -0.07
N ALA A 183 -11.33 -9.36 -0.82
CA ALA A 183 -11.34 -10.77 -0.46
C ALA A 183 -9.91 -11.31 -0.20
N PRO A 184 -9.77 -12.43 0.55
CA PRO A 184 -8.48 -13.07 0.78
C PRO A 184 -7.71 -13.28 -0.53
N GLY A 185 -6.42 -12.96 -0.49
CA GLY A 185 -5.53 -13.11 -1.65
C GLY A 185 -5.87 -12.20 -2.83
N PHE A 186 -6.68 -11.16 -2.66
CA PHE A 186 -7.02 -10.19 -3.71
C PHE A 186 -7.73 -10.77 -4.94
N LEU A 187 -8.33 -11.95 -4.81
CA LEU A 187 -9.07 -12.58 -5.90
C LEU A 187 -10.24 -11.69 -6.34
N GLY A 188 -10.41 -11.54 -7.64
CA GLY A 188 -11.39 -10.65 -8.25
C GLY A 188 -10.86 -9.22 -8.38
N THR A 189 -10.47 -8.58 -7.27
CA THR A 189 -9.99 -7.18 -7.29
C THR A 189 -8.70 -7.04 -8.10
N PHE A 190 -7.75 -7.97 -7.95
CA PHE A 190 -6.52 -7.98 -8.73
C PHE A 190 -6.81 -8.10 -10.24
N GLN A 191 -7.64 -9.08 -10.61
CA GLN A 191 -7.99 -9.35 -12.01
C GLN A 191 -8.75 -8.16 -12.61
N PHE A 192 -9.71 -7.60 -11.88
CA PHE A 192 -10.48 -6.43 -12.31
C PHE A 192 -9.57 -5.25 -12.67
N PHE A 193 -8.68 -4.84 -11.75
CA PHE A 193 -7.80 -3.70 -12.02
C PHE A 193 -6.73 -4.01 -13.06
N CYS A 194 -6.25 -5.25 -13.15
CA CYS A 194 -5.31 -5.65 -14.19
C CYS A 194 -5.95 -5.61 -15.59
N VAL A 195 -7.16 -6.16 -15.72
CA VAL A 195 -7.96 -6.10 -16.96
C VAL A 195 -8.29 -4.66 -17.33
N ALA A 196 -8.72 -3.84 -16.37
CA ALA A 196 -8.99 -2.42 -16.60
C ALA A 196 -7.75 -1.66 -17.08
N ALA A 197 -6.58 -1.91 -16.48
CA ALA A 197 -5.33 -1.29 -16.86
C ALA A 197 -4.90 -1.68 -18.29
N LEU A 198 -4.97 -2.97 -18.63
CA LEU A 198 -4.66 -3.49 -19.96
C LEU A 198 -5.67 -3.02 -21.02
N GLY A 199 -6.92 -2.79 -20.63
CA GLY A 199 -7.95 -2.19 -21.50
C GLY A 199 -7.60 -0.76 -21.94
N LEU A 200 -6.83 0.00 -21.14
CA LEU A 200 -6.32 1.32 -21.57
C LEU A 200 -5.39 1.20 -22.79
N PHE A 201 -4.74 0.05 -22.95
CA PHE A 201 -3.84 -0.27 -24.05
C PHE A 201 -4.51 -1.12 -25.14
N GLN A 202 -5.85 -1.22 -25.13
CA GLN A 202 -6.63 -1.94 -26.13
C GLN A 202 -6.33 -3.45 -26.22
N ILE A 203 -5.83 -4.05 -25.15
CA ILE A 203 -5.69 -5.52 -25.05
C ILE A 203 -7.08 -6.14 -24.84
N LYS A 204 -7.37 -7.23 -25.57
CA LYS A 204 -8.66 -7.93 -25.47
C LYS A 204 -8.87 -8.48 -24.05
N GLU A 205 -10.10 -8.40 -23.56
CA GLU A 205 -10.45 -8.82 -22.20
C GLU A 205 -10.03 -10.28 -21.89
N SER A 206 -10.24 -11.20 -22.82
CA SER A 206 -9.85 -12.61 -22.65
C SER A 206 -8.34 -12.80 -22.47
N GLN A 207 -7.53 -12.05 -23.22
CA GLN A 207 -6.07 -12.05 -23.11
C GLN A 207 -5.62 -11.38 -21.81
N ALA A 208 -6.24 -10.25 -21.46
CA ALA A 208 -5.96 -9.51 -20.24
C ALA A 208 -6.29 -10.35 -18.98
N LEU A 209 -7.37 -11.13 -19.01
CA LEU A 209 -7.73 -12.05 -17.94
C LEU A 209 -6.67 -13.15 -17.78
N GLY A 210 -6.27 -13.79 -18.87
CA GLY A 210 -5.20 -14.80 -18.85
C GLY A 210 -3.87 -14.24 -18.31
N PHE A 211 -3.49 -13.05 -18.77
CA PHE A 211 -2.33 -12.31 -18.26
C PHE A 211 -2.46 -12.05 -16.75
N SER A 212 -3.61 -11.55 -16.30
CA SER A 212 -3.83 -11.20 -14.89
C SER A 212 -3.69 -12.40 -13.95
N ILE A 213 -4.14 -13.59 -14.38
CA ILE A 213 -4.02 -14.82 -13.60
C ILE A 213 -2.54 -15.21 -13.49
N MET A 214 -1.81 -15.23 -14.60
CA MET A 214 -0.38 -15.59 -14.60
C MET A 214 0.43 -14.59 -13.77
N TYR A 215 0.18 -13.29 -13.95
CA TYR A 215 0.83 -12.25 -13.19
C TYR A 215 0.55 -12.40 -11.69
N HIS A 216 -0.71 -12.62 -11.31
CA HIS A 216 -1.07 -12.82 -9.90
C HIS A 216 -0.37 -14.04 -9.31
N LEU A 217 -0.41 -15.19 -9.99
CA LEU A 217 0.23 -16.43 -9.52
C LEU A 217 1.75 -16.28 -9.38
N SER A 218 2.39 -15.55 -10.29
CA SER A 218 3.85 -15.30 -10.26
C SER A 218 4.31 -14.59 -8.98
N GLN A 219 3.43 -13.79 -8.36
CA GLN A 219 3.71 -13.07 -7.11
C GLN A 219 3.15 -13.81 -5.90
N PHE A 220 1.93 -14.36 -6.04
CA PHE A 220 1.19 -14.99 -4.97
C PHE A 220 1.85 -16.30 -4.51
N LEU A 221 2.23 -17.19 -5.44
CA LEU A 221 2.78 -18.50 -5.06
C LEU A 221 4.13 -18.37 -4.34
N PRO A 222 5.15 -17.65 -4.85
CA PRO A 222 6.44 -17.59 -4.18
C PRO A 222 6.35 -16.94 -2.79
N THR A 223 5.61 -15.83 -2.67
CA THR A 223 5.45 -15.13 -1.38
C THR A 223 4.70 -15.97 -0.35
N THR A 224 3.69 -16.72 -0.79
CA THR A 224 2.94 -17.65 0.06
C THR A 224 3.80 -18.81 0.53
N LEU A 225 4.51 -19.48 -0.37
CA LEU A 225 5.36 -20.64 -0.05
C LEU A 225 6.51 -20.27 0.90
N VAL A 226 7.22 -19.19 0.60
CA VAL A 226 8.30 -18.69 1.47
C VAL A 226 7.75 -18.24 2.81
N GLY A 227 6.58 -17.59 2.83
CA GLY A 227 5.92 -17.22 4.07
C GLY A 227 5.56 -18.43 4.94
N PHE A 228 5.02 -19.50 4.35
CA PHE A 228 4.71 -20.74 5.06
C PHE A 228 5.96 -21.41 5.62
N TYR A 229 7.04 -21.45 4.84
CA TYR A 229 8.32 -21.99 5.30
C TYR A 229 8.81 -21.28 6.57
N PHE A 230 8.80 -19.94 6.60
CA PHE A 230 9.21 -19.19 7.78
C PHE A 230 8.22 -19.30 8.95
N LEU A 231 6.93 -19.39 8.67
CA LEU A 231 5.91 -19.58 9.71
C LEU A 231 6.13 -20.90 10.47
N ASN A 232 6.41 -21.98 9.73
CA ASN A 232 6.74 -23.28 10.31
C ASN A 232 8.09 -23.24 11.06
N LYS A 233 9.12 -22.61 10.48
CA LYS A 233 10.45 -22.49 11.11
C LYS A 233 10.40 -21.76 12.45
N GLU A 234 9.56 -20.73 12.56
CA GLU A 234 9.40 -19.94 13.79
C GLU A 234 8.38 -20.55 14.79
N ASN A 235 7.82 -21.75 14.50
CA ASN A 235 6.77 -22.41 15.28
C ASN A 235 5.55 -21.51 15.56
N LEU A 236 5.22 -20.63 14.62
CA LEU A 236 4.07 -19.74 14.72
C LEU A 236 2.85 -20.42 14.07
N SER A 237 1.68 -20.33 14.71
CA SER A 237 0.43 -20.81 14.13
C SER A 237 -0.33 -19.69 13.43
N LEU A 238 -0.94 -19.97 12.29
CA LEU A 238 -1.87 -19.04 11.63
C LEU A 238 -3.06 -18.66 12.53
N SER A 239 -3.48 -19.55 13.45
CA SER A 239 -4.55 -19.27 14.41
C SER A 239 -4.19 -18.21 15.45
N SER A 240 -2.90 -17.97 15.70
CA SER A 240 -2.47 -16.90 16.59
C SER A 240 -2.80 -15.50 16.04
N PHE A 241 -2.96 -15.38 14.72
CA PHE A 241 -3.29 -14.12 14.05
C PHE A 241 -4.79 -13.79 14.07
N THR A 242 -5.67 -14.80 14.10
CA THR A 242 -7.12 -14.61 14.21
C THR A 242 -7.60 -14.36 15.64
N LEU A 243 -6.90 -14.90 16.66
CA LEU A 243 -7.26 -14.70 18.08
C LEU A 243 -6.92 -13.31 18.64
N GLY A 244 -6.04 -12.54 18.01
CA GLY A 244 -5.78 -11.14 18.37
C GLY A 244 -7.02 -10.23 18.28
N GLN A 245 -8.03 -10.63 17.50
CA GLN A 245 -9.33 -9.94 17.44
C GLN A 245 -10.24 -10.23 18.63
N LYS A 246 -10.18 -11.43 19.22
CA LYS A 246 -11.08 -11.81 20.33
C LYS A 246 -10.70 -11.14 21.65
N THR A 247 -9.41 -11.00 21.93
CA THR A 247 -8.94 -10.44 23.21
C THR A 247 -9.17 -8.93 23.33
N SER A 248 -9.16 -8.18 22.21
CA SER A 248 -9.49 -6.74 22.21
C SER A 248 -11.01 -6.46 22.23
N ALA A 249 -11.83 -7.45 21.87
CA ALA A 249 -13.29 -7.36 22.02
C ALA A 249 -13.72 -7.67 23.46
N LEU A 250 -13.08 -8.67 24.09
CA LEU A 250 -13.37 -9.06 25.48
C LEU A 250 -12.88 -8.06 26.53
N SER A 251 -11.88 -7.22 26.23
CA SER A 251 -11.44 -6.16 27.17
C SER A 251 -12.33 -4.90 27.17
N LYS A 252 -13.37 -4.85 26.32
CA LYS A 252 -14.34 -3.74 26.26
C LYS A 252 -15.68 -4.08 26.93
N GLU A 253 -15.87 -5.30 27.42
CA GLU A 253 -17.13 -5.78 28.00
C GLU A 253 -17.08 -6.06 29.52
N THR A 254 -16.05 -5.60 30.23
CA THR A 254 -16.11 -5.48 31.69
C THR A 254 -16.32 -4.03 32.12
N PRO A 255 -17.57 -3.58 32.32
CA PRO A 255 -17.84 -2.49 33.24
C PRO A 255 -17.57 -2.98 34.66
N GLN A 256 -16.61 -2.33 35.33
CA GLN A 256 -16.64 -2.22 36.79
C GLN A 256 -17.60 -1.12 37.18
#